data_AF-A0A353XUW2-F1
#
_entry.id   AF-A0A353XUW2-F1
#
_cell.length_a   1.000
_cell.length_b   1.000
_cell.length_c   1.000
_cell.angle_alpha   90.00
_cell.angle_beta   90.00
_cell.angle_gamma   90.00
#
_symmetry.space_group_name_H-M   'P 1'
#
loop_
_entity.id
_entity.type
_entity.pdbx_description
1 polymer ?
#
loop_
_entity_poly.entity_id
_entity_poly.type
_entity_poly.pdbx_seq_one_letter_code
_entity_poly.pdbx_strand_id
1 'polypeptide(L)' 'MKAGRPSKDKKDALELSDVTDKPKKSTRVNFNLDEDTYFELKQYVLDNRTTVTKLLTEMIESRLNER' A
#
# COMPACT_ATOMS: atom_id res chain seq x y z
N MET A 1 20.86 50.11 4.90
CA MET A 1 21.22 48.83 4.26
C MET A 1 20.14 47.81 4.57
N LYS A 2 19.30 47.42 3.60
CA LYS A 2 18.36 46.30 3.77
C LYS A 2 19.07 45.03 3.31
N ALA A 3 19.43 44.15 4.23
CA ALA A 3 19.88 42.79 3.93
C ALA A 3 18.64 41.96 3.51
N GLY A 4 18.14 42.22 2.30
CA GLY A 4 17.09 41.43 1.69
C GLY A 4 17.71 40.37 0.79
N ARG A 5 17.59 39.10 1.16
CA ARG A 5 17.84 38.00 0.22
C ARG A 5 16.66 37.98 -0.76
N PRO A 6 16.88 38.04 -2.09
CA PRO A 6 15.78 37.87 -3.03
C PRO A 6 15.44 36.38 -3.05
N SER A 7 14.58 35.94 -2.13
CA SER A 7 13.86 34.68 -2.29
C SER A 7 12.89 34.88 -3.43
N LYS A 8 13.35 34.59 -4.66
CA LYS A 8 12.47 34.32 -5.79
C LYS A 8 11.57 33.17 -5.34
N ASP A 9 10.30 33.44 -5.11
CA ASP A 9 9.25 32.43 -5.04
C ASP A 9 9.24 31.68 -6.39
N LYS A 10 10.09 30.65 -6.50
CA LYS A 10 10.04 29.73 -7.62
C LYS A 10 8.77 28.90 -7.42
N LYS A 11 7.74 29.23 -8.19
CA LYS A 11 6.51 28.46 -8.32
C LYS A 11 6.73 27.01 -8.83
N ASP A 12 7.96 26.69 -9.24
CA ASP A 12 8.40 25.38 -9.75
C ASP A 12 9.50 24.77 -8.87
N ALA A 13 9.42 24.90 -7.55
CA ALA A 13 10.26 24.11 -6.66
C ALA A 13 9.72 22.66 -6.65
N LEU A 14 10.43 21.76 -7.34
CA LEU A 14 10.18 20.32 -7.23
C LEU A 14 10.29 19.91 -5.76
N GLU A 15 9.19 19.46 -5.19
CA GLU A 15 9.11 19.01 -3.81
C GLU A 15 9.78 17.63 -3.72
N LEU A 16 10.43 17.30 -2.60
CA LEU A 16 10.93 15.93 -2.40
C LEU A 16 9.81 14.87 -2.49
N SER A 17 8.56 15.30 -2.31
CA SER A 17 7.37 14.47 -2.50
C SER A 17 7.06 14.11 -3.96
N ASP A 18 7.71 14.76 -4.93
CA ASP A 18 7.57 14.50 -6.36
C ASP A 18 8.49 13.36 -6.84
N VAL A 19 9.53 13.05 -6.07
CA VAL A 19 10.56 12.04 -6.39
C VAL A 19 10.45 10.81 -5.49
N THR A 20 9.62 10.88 -4.44
CA THR A 20 9.37 9.77 -3.54
C THR A 20 8.05 9.11 -3.92
N ASP A 21 8.08 7.80 -4.18
CA ASP A 21 6.87 6.99 -4.29
C ASP A 21 6.07 7.18 -3.00
N LYS A 22 5.01 7.98 -3.08
CA LYS A 22 4.12 8.22 -1.93
C LYS A 22 3.64 6.86 -1.45
N PRO A 23 3.74 6.53 -0.16
CA PRO A 23 3.28 5.25 0.35
C PRO A 23 1.82 5.07 -0.06
N LYS A 24 1.55 4.03 -0.86
CA LYS A 24 0.19 3.75 -1.35
C LYS A 24 -0.71 3.61 -0.13
N LYS A 25 -1.78 4.41 -0.10
CA LYS A 25 -2.76 4.33 0.99
C LYS A 25 -3.43 2.96 0.95
N SER A 26 -3.30 2.20 2.04
CA SER A 26 -4.02 0.94 2.22
C SER A 26 -5.40 1.20 2.81
N THR A 27 -6.44 0.62 2.21
CA THR A 27 -7.80 0.60 2.76
C THR A 27 -8.08 -0.75 3.40
N ARG A 28 -8.66 -0.76 4.60
CA ARG A 28 -9.09 -2.01 5.26
C ARG A 28 -10.39 -2.51 4.64
N VAL A 29 -10.47 -3.82 4.41
CA VAL A 29 -11.66 -4.50 3.92
C VAL A 29 -12.01 -5.59 4.93
N ASN A 30 -13.29 -5.67 5.32
CA ASN A 30 -13.79 -6.71 6.22
C ASN A 30 -14.46 -7.80 5.39
N PHE A 31 -14.24 -9.06 5.78
CA PHE A 31 -14.83 -10.24 5.15
C PHE A 31 -15.56 -11.06 6.21
N ASN A 32 -16.66 -11.69 5.80
CA ASN A 32 -17.31 -12.72 6.60
C ASN A 32 -16.97 -14.06 5.95
N LEU A 33 -16.34 -14.93 6.71
CA LEU A 33 -16.04 -16.31 6.35
C LEU A 33 -16.75 -17.20 7.37
N ASP A 34 -17.19 -18.38 6.94
CA ASP A 34 -17.54 -19.45 7.87
C ASP A 34 -16.29 -19.91 8.64
N GLU A 35 -16.52 -20.52 9.80
CA GLU A 35 -15.47 -20.88 10.74
C GLU A 35 -14.51 -21.91 10.16
N ASP A 36 -15.03 -22.91 9.45
CA ASP A 36 -14.24 -23.97 8.81
C ASP A 36 -13.27 -23.36 7.77
N THR A 37 -13.78 -22.51 6.88
CA THR A 37 -12.95 -21.80 5.89
C THR A 37 -11.91 -20.90 6.54
N TYR A 38 -12.24 -20.25 7.66
CA TYR A 38 -11.27 -19.45 8.40
C TYR A 38 -10.13 -20.31 8.98
N PHE A 39 -10.45 -21.49 9.52
CA PHE A 39 -9.45 -22.43 10.03
C PHE A 39 -8.55 -22.96 8.93
N GLU A 40 -9.11 -23.40 7.81
CA GLU A 40 -8.33 -23.86 6.66
C GLU A 40 -7.41 -22.77 6.12
N LEU A 41 -7.91 -21.53 6.00
CA LEU A 41 -7.12 -20.38 5.59
C LEU A 41 -5.95 -20.14 6.53
N LYS A 42 -6.17 -20.26 7.85
CA LYS A 42 -5.12 -20.10 8.87
C LYS A 42 -4.07 -21.20 8.80
N GLN A 43 -4.50 -22.44 8.61
CA GLN A 43 -3.57 -23.56 8.45
C GLN A 43 -2.72 -23.38 7.19
N TYR A 44 -3.34 -23.03 6.06
CA TYR A 44 -2.64 -22.81 4.80
C TYR A 44 -1.56 -21.74 4.91
N VAL A 45 -1.87 -20.59 5.52
CA VAL A 45 -0.86 -19.51 5.65
C VAL A 45 0.28 -19.89 6.59
N LEU A 46 0.01 -20.72 7.61
CA LEU A 46 1.02 -21.25 8.51
C LEU A 46 1.98 -22.19 7.78
N ASP A 47 1.44 -23.14 7.01
CA ASP A 47 2.22 -24.13 6.26
C ASP A 47 3.11 -23.46 5.20
N ASN A 48 2.61 -22.40 4.57
CA ASN A 48 3.32 -21.64 3.52
C ASN A 48 4.18 -20.48 4.05
N ARG A 49 4.30 -20.33 5.38
CA ARG A 49 5.07 -19.24 6.04
C ARG A 49 4.73 -17.84 5.49
N THR A 50 3.45 -17.61 5.24
CA THR A 50 2.93 -16.34 4.74
C THR A 50 1.91 -15.73 5.71
N THR A 51 1.30 -14.61 5.34
CA THR A 51 0.21 -13.99 6.10
C THR A 51 -1.07 -13.98 5.28
N VAL A 52 -2.21 -13.98 5.97
CA VAL A 52 -3.52 -13.84 5.32
C VAL A 52 -3.58 -12.60 4.44
N THR A 53 -3.06 -11.47 4.95
CA THR A 53 -3.02 -10.21 4.19
C THR A 53 -2.20 -10.34 2.90
N LYS A 54 -1.02 -10.96 2.98
CA LYS A 54 -0.16 -11.14 1.80
C LYS A 54 -0.82 -12.05 0.77
N LEU A 55 -1.33 -13.20 1.21
CA LEU A 55 -2.03 -14.16 0.36
C LEU A 55 -3.23 -13.52 -0.36
N LEU A 56 -4.11 -12.84 0.38
CA LEU A 56 -5.29 -12.20 -0.20
C LEU A 56 -4.92 -11.07 -1.15
N THR A 57 -3.90 -10.28 -0.82
CA THR A 57 -3.41 -9.20 -1.71
C THR A 57 -2.92 -9.78 -3.02
N GLU A 58 -2.06 -10.80 -2.99
CA GLU A 58 -1.51 -11.44 -4.19
C GLU A 58 -2.61 -12.08 -5.05
N MET A 59 -3.59 -12.74 -4.42
CA MET A 59 -4.74 -13.32 -5.13
C MET A 59 -5.58 -12.24 -5.83
N ILE A 60 -5.84 -11.11 -5.16
CA ILE A 60 -6.59 -9.99 -5.74
C ILE A 60 -5.80 -9.37 -6.90
N GLU A 61 -4.51 -9.13 -6.73
CA GLU A 61 -3.65 -8.56 -7.78
C GLU A 61 -3.58 -9.47 -9.01
N SER A 62 -3.41 -10.79 -8.83
CA SER A 62 -3.45 -11.76 -9.93
C SER A 62 -4.77 -11.65 -10.70
N ARG A 63 -5.90 -11.65 -9.99
CA ARG A 63 -7.24 -11.55 -10.59
C ARG A 63 -7.50 -10.24 -11.32
N LEU A 64 -6.95 -9.13 -10.84
CA LEU A 64 -7.08 -7.83 -11.50
C LEU A 64 -6.20 -7.68 -12.73
N ASN A 65 -5.05 -8.37 -12.75
CA ASN A 65 -4.09 -8.36 -13.85
C ASN A 65 -4.44 -9.36 -14.97
N GLU A 66 -5.32 -10.33 -14.71
CA GLU A 66 -5.91 -11.24 -15.72
C GLU A 66 -6.89 -10.52 -16.70
N ARG A 67 -6.85 -9.18 -16.77
CA ARG A 67 -7.70 -8.35 -17.63
C ARG A 67 -7.22 -8.24 -19.07
#